data_AF-A0A3D0CWD2-F1
#
_entry.id   AF-A0A3D0CWD2-F1
#
_cell.length_a   1.000
_cell.length_b   1.000
_cell.length_c   1.000
_cell.angle_alpha   90.00
_cell.angle_beta   90.00
_cell.angle_gamma   90.00
#
_symmetry.space_group_name_H-M   'P 1'
#
loop_
_entity.id
_entity.type
_entity.pdbx_description
1 polymer ?
#
loop_
_entity_poly.entity_id
_entity_poly.type
_entity_poly.pdbx_seq_one_letter_code
_entity_poly.pdbx_strand_id
1 'polypeptide(L)' 'MTLSFAPERIETWPLAKLQPYAKNAKVHGPDQVAKIAASMAEFGWTVPCLVGEDGELIAGHGR' A
#
# COMPACT_ATOMS: atom_id res chain seq x y z
N MET A 1 6.60 -22.41 13.77
CA MET A 1 7.64 -21.37 13.74
C MET A 1 7.00 -20.12 13.17
N THR A 2 6.80 -19.08 13.97
CA THR A 2 6.16 -17.84 13.51
C THR A 2 7.24 -16.97 12.87
N LEU A 3 7.07 -16.60 11.61
CA LEU A 3 7.98 -15.68 10.94
C LEU A 3 7.63 -14.27 11.43
N SER A 4 8.51 -13.65 12.20
CA SER A 4 8.28 -12.30 12.79
C SER A 4 8.06 -11.20 11.74
N PHE A 5 8.36 -11.48 10.48
CA PHE A 5 8.23 -10.56 9.35
C PHE A 5 7.04 -10.87 8.43
N ALA A 6 6.36 -12.00 8.63
CA ALA A 6 5.20 -12.36 7.81
C ALA A 6 3.96 -11.62 8.33
N PRO A 7 3.13 -11.04 7.44
CA PRO A 7 1.88 -10.42 7.87
C PRO A 7 0.94 -11.47 8.47
N GLU A 8 0.31 -11.13 9.59
CA GLU A 8 -0.59 -12.05 10.30
C GLU A 8 -1.95 -12.22 9.58
N ARG A 9 -2.39 -11.21 8.84
CA ARG A 9 -3.67 -11.20 8.11
C ARG A 9 -3.61 -10.32 6.86
N ILE A 10 -4.49 -10.61 5.91
CA ILE A 10 -4.83 -9.74 4.79
C ILE A 10 -6.30 -9.38 4.94
N GLU A 11 -6.63 -8.09 4.94
CA GLU A 11 -7.98 -7.59 5.14
C GLU A 11 -8.32 -6.44 4.20
N THR A 12 -9.60 -6.24 3.93
CA THR A 12 -10.08 -5.03 3.27
C THR A 12 -10.11 -3.91 4.31
N TRP A 13 -9.35 -2.85 4.07
CA TRP A 13 -9.14 -1.78 5.05
C TRP A 13 -9.75 -0.46 4.56
N PRO A 14 -10.53 0.27 5.38
CA PRO A 14 -11.03 1.59 5.01
C PRO A 14 -9.89 2.59 4.75
N LEU A 15 -9.90 3.27 3.60
CA LEU A 15 -8.86 4.25 3.24
C LEU A 15 -8.71 5.37 4.29
N ALA A 16 -9.81 5.76 4.95
CA ALA A 16 -9.79 6.79 6.00
C ALA A 16 -9.00 6.42 7.26
N LYS A 17 -8.64 5.13 7.42
CA LYS A 17 -7.78 4.67 8.53
C LYS A 17 -6.30 4.67 8.15
N LEU A 18 -5.94 4.90 6.89
CA LEU A 18 -4.54 4.92 6.44
C LEU A 18 -3.91 6.27 6.77
N GLN A 19 -2.73 6.22 7.38
CA GLN A 19 -1.88 7.37 7.62
C GLN A 19 -0.69 7.30 6.67
N PRO A 20 -0.46 8.32 5.82
CA PRO A 20 0.72 8.34 4.96
C PRO A 20 1.99 8.41 5.80
N TYR A 21 3.03 7.67 5.42
CA TYR A 21 4.33 7.79 6.08
C TYR A 21 4.95 9.17 5.78
N ALA A 22 5.14 9.99 6.82
CA ALA A 22 5.58 11.37 6.67
C ALA A 22 6.96 11.52 6.00
N LYS A 23 7.81 10.50 6.08
CA LYS A 23 9.15 10.47 5.46
C LYS A 23 9.20 9.59 4.21
N ASN A 24 8.07 9.39 3.53
CA ASN A 24 8.07 8.68 2.27
C ASN A 24 8.95 9.41 1.24
N ALA A 25 10.12 8.85 0.95
CA ALA A 25 11.10 9.44 0.05
C ALA A 25 10.63 9.47 -1.41
N LYS A 26 9.60 8.69 -1.76
CA LYS A 26 9.13 8.54 -3.14
C LYS A 26 7.68 9.03 -3.28
N VAL A 27 7.55 10.19 -3.92
CA VAL A 27 6.25 10.71 -4.36
C VAL A 27 6.09 10.44 -5.84
N HIS A 28 4.93 9.89 -6.22
CA HIS A 28 4.62 9.62 -7.62
C HIS A 28 3.98 10.85 -8.26
N GLY A 29 4.55 11.29 -9.39
CA GLY A 29 3.93 12.32 -10.22
C GLY A 29 2.68 11.80 -10.95
N PRO A 30 1.86 12.70 -11.54
CA PRO A 30 0.58 12.33 -12.16
C PRO A 30 0.68 11.23 -13.22
N ASP A 31 1.68 11.29 -14.11
CA ASP A 31 1.88 10.29 -15.16
C ASP A 31 2.22 8.89 -14.61
N GLN A 32 2.94 8.85 -13.49
CA GLN A 32 3.28 7.59 -12.82
C GLN A 32 2.05 7.01 -12.12
N VAL A 33 1.25 7.86 -11.46
CA VAL A 33 -0.02 7.45 -10.86
C VAL A 33 -0.97 6.89 -11.93
N ALA A 34 -1.07 7.56 -13.09
CA ALA A 34 -1.91 7.10 -14.19
C ALA A 34 -1.48 5.71 -14.71
N LYS A 35 -0.17 5.46 -14.83
CA LYS A 35 0.35 4.14 -15.22
C LYS A 35 0.04 3.06 -14.18
N ILE A 36 0.16 3.37 -12.89
CA ILE A 36 -0.15 2.43 -11.82
C ILE A 36 -1.64 2.10 -11.84
N ALA A 37 -2.51 3.12 -11.93
CA ALA A 37 -3.96 2.93 -12.01
C ALA A 37 -4.36 2.10 -13.23
N ALA A 38 -3.76 2.35 -14.40
CA ALA A 38 -4.01 1.57 -15.62
C ALA A 38 -3.61 0.09 -15.44
N SER A 39 -2.42 -0.16 -14.87
CA SER A 39 -1.96 -1.52 -14.57
C SER A 39 -2.90 -2.23 -13.58
N MET A 40 -3.39 -1.54 -12.56
CA MET A 40 -4.34 -2.11 -11.59
C MET A 40 -5.72 -2.37 -12.21
N ALA A 41 -6.15 -1.56 -13.17
CA ALA A 41 -7.38 -1.81 -13.91
C ALA A 41 -7.26 -3.04 -14.83
N GLU A 42 -6.08 -3.26 -15.43
CA GLU A 42 -5.82 -4.40 -16.32
C GLU A 42 -5.60 -5.71 -15.55
N PHE A 43 -4.79 -5.69 -14.49
CA PHE A 43 -4.33 -6.89 -13.80
C PHE A 43 -4.90 -7.09 -12.39
N GLY A 44 -5.62 -6.10 -11.87
CA GLY A 44 -6.18 -6.12 -10.52
C GLY A 44 -5.17 -5.82 -9.41
N TRP A 45 -5.61 -6.01 -8.16
CA TRP A 45 -4.81 -5.76 -6.96
C TRP A 45 -3.94 -6.98 -6.63
N THR A 46 -2.74 -7.03 -7.21
CA THR A 46 -1.87 -8.22 -7.13
C THR A 46 -1.03 -8.33 -5.86
N VAL A 47 -0.81 -7.23 -5.13
CA VAL A 47 -0.02 -7.21 -3.89
C VAL A 47 -0.67 -6.27 -2.87
N PRO A 48 -1.05 -6.75 -1.67
CA PRO A 48 -1.57 -5.92 -0.59
C PRO A 48 -0.60 -4.80 -0.16
N CYS A 49 -1.16 -3.70 0.33
CA CYS A 49 -0.36 -2.72 1.08
C CYS A 49 0.09 -3.31 2.42
N LEU A 50 1.27 -2.89 2.88
CA LEU A 50 1.73 -3.19 4.24
C LEU A 50 1.41 -1.99 5.12
N VAL A 51 0.70 -2.25 6.21
CA VAL A 51 0.20 -1.22 7.12
C VAL A 51 0.62 -1.60 8.54
N GLY A 52 1.13 -0.61 9.29
CA GLY A 52 1.41 -0.75 10.72
C GLY A 52 0.14 -0.85 11.54
N GLU A 53 0.26 -1.27 12.80
CA GLU A 53 -0.90 -1.41 13.71
C GLU A 53 -1.62 -0.07 13.96
N ASP A 54 -0.89 1.04 13.89
CA ASP A 54 -1.38 2.41 14.02
C ASP A 54 -2.02 2.97 12.74
N GLY A 55 -2.03 2.19 11.66
CA GLY A 55 -2.55 2.61 10.36
C GLY A 55 -1.51 3.29 9.46
N GLU A 56 -0.25 3.40 9.87
CA GLU A 56 0.80 3.96 9.00
C GLU A 56 1.04 3.05 7.79
N LEU A 57 0.98 3.63 6.59
CA LEU A 57 1.28 2.91 5.36
C LEU A 57 2.79 2.68 5.26
N ILE A 58 3.25 1.45 5.46
CA ILE A 58 4.67 1.08 5.40
C ILE A 58 5.10 0.90 3.94
N ALA A 59 4.29 0.21 3.13
CA ALA A 59 4.56 -0.03 1.72
C ALA A 59 3.28 -0.04 0.89
N GLY A 60 3.37 0.50 -0.34
CA GLY A 60 2.24 0.59 -1.26
C GLY A 60 1.75 1.99 -1.60
N HIS A 61 2.47 3.05 -1.18
CA HIS A 61 2.10 4.47 -1.39
C HIS A 61 1.70 4.91 -2.81
N GLY A 62 2.05 4.15 -3.85
CA GLY A 62 1.69 4.45 -5.23
C GLY A 62 0.44 3.74 -5.75
N ARG A 63 -0.11 2.76 -5.00
CA ARG A 63 -1.31 2.00 -5.36
C ARG A 63 -2.56 2.75 -4.94
#